data_AF-B9M0Y5-F1
#
_entry.id   AF-B9M0Y5-F1
#
_cell.length_a   1.000
_cell.length_b   1.000
_cell.length_c   1.000
_cell.angle_alpha   90.00
_cell.angle_beta   90.00
_cell.angle_gamma   90.00
#
_symmetry.space_group_name_H-M   'P 1'
#
loop_
_entity.id
_entity.type
_entity.pdbx_description
1 polymer ?
#
loop_
_entity_poly.entity_id
_entity_poly.type
_entity_poly.pdbx_seq_one_letter_code
_entity_poly.pdbx_strand_id
1 'polypeptide(L)' 'MSSQQWAILTLLGFYGWISSTVAFILTSFPSNGGFLVKKGIRIGSCVVFFFVMWIIGMLNA' A
#
# COMPACT_ATOMS: atom_id res chain seq x y z
N MET A 1 8.38 -8.07 19.37
CA MET A 1 8.44 -8.95 18.18
C MET A 1 9.89 -9.33 17.94
N SER A 2 10.16 -10.56 17.52
CA SER A 2 11.51 -10.98 17.11
C SER A 2 11.89 -10.36 15.76
N SER A 3 13.18 -10.35 15.43
CA SER A 3 13.70 -9.85 14.15
C SER A 3 13.02 -10.51 12.94
N GLN A 4 12.75 -11.82 13.02
CA GLN A 4 11.99 -12.54 11.99
C GLN A 4 10.57 -12.00 11.82
N GLN A 5 9.87 -11.67 12.90
CA GLN A 5 8.51 -11.12 12.83
C GLN A 5 8.51 -9.72 12.19
N TRP A 6 9.50 -8.89 12.51
CA TRP A 6 9.66 -7.57 11.88
C TRP A 6 10.02 -7.67 10.40
N ALA A 7 10.87 -8.62 10.01
CA ALA A 7 11.17 -8.89 8.60
C ALA A 7 9.93 -9.32 7.82
N ILE A 8 9.08 -10.19 8.39
CA ILE A 8 7.81 -10.59 7.78
C ILE A 8 6.87 -9.40 7.63
N LEU A 9 6.74 -8.57 8.67
CA LEU A 9 5.92 -7.35 8.63
C LEU A 9 6.39 -6.39 7.53
N THR A 10 7.70 -6.22 7.39
CA THR A 10 8.33 -5.38 6.37
C THR A 10 8.01 -5.88 4.97
N LEU A 11 8.16 -7.19 4.72
CA LEU A 11 7.83 -7.80 3.42
C LEU A 11 6.34 -7.67 3.09
N LEU A 12 5.46 -7.96 4.04
CA LEU A 12 4.01 -7.81 3.85
C LEU A 12 3.61 -6.36 3.57
N GLY A 13 4.19 -5.40 4.31
CA GLY A 13 3.99 -3.97 4.07
C GLY A 13 4.46 -3.56 2.68
N PHE A 14 5.63 -4.02 2.26
CA PHE A 14 6.20 -3.71 0.95
C PHE A 14 5.36 -4.27 -0.21
N TYR A 15 5.04 -5.57 -0.19
CA TYR A 15 4.22 -6.19 -1.24
C TYR A 15 2.78 -5.65 -1.24
N GLY A 16 2.22 -5.40 -0.06
CA GLY A 16 0.92 -4.74 0.09
C GLY A 16 0.93 -3.33 -0.50
N TRP A 17 1.99 -2.56 -0.29
CA TRP A 17 2.15 -1.22 -0.85
C TRP A 17 2.28 -1.25 -2.37
N ILE A 18 3.09 -2.15 -2.94
CA ILE A 18 3.21 -2.30 -4.39
C ILE A 18 1.86 -2.66 -5.02
N SER A 19 1.22 -3.72 -4.53
CA SER A 19 -0.04 -4.21 -5.09
C SER A 19 -1.17 -3.18 -4.97
N SER A 20 -1.28 -2.49 -3.84
CA SER A 20 -2.25 -1.41 -3.67
C SER A 20 -1.95 -0.20 -4.56
N THR A 21 -0.68 0.13 -4.78
CA THR A 21 -0.27 1.22 -5.69
C THR A 21 -0.65 0.89 -7.14
N VAL A 22 -0.37 -0.33 -7.59
CA VAL A 22 -0.79 -0.81 -8.91
C VAL A 22 -2.32 -0.77 -9.03
N ALA A 23 -3.04 -1.30 -8.04
CA ALA A 23 -4.49 -1.26 -8.03
C ALA A 23 -5.03 0.18 -8.05
N PHE A 24 -4.42 1.10 -7.30
CA PHE A 24 -4.81 2.51 -7.28
C PHE A 24 -4.71 3.13 -8.66
N ILE A 25 -3.59 2.93 -9.35
CA ILE A 25 -3.34 3.45 -10.70
C ILE A 25 -4.37 2.90 -11.69
N LEU A 26 -4.56 1.58 -11.71
CA LEU A 26 -5.44 0.91 -12.67
C LEU A 26 -6.93 1.22 -12.47
N THR A 27 -7.35 1.49 -11.23
CA THR A 27 -8.78 1.63 -10.90
C THR A 27 -9.23 3.07 -10.68
N SER A 28 -8.32 3.98 -10.34
CA SER A 28 -8.65 5.37 -10.04
C SER A 28 -8.58 6.27 -11.27
N PHE A 29 -7.87 5.85 -12.32
CA PHE A 29 -7.67 6.59 -13.57
C PHE A 29 -8.24 5.80 -14.78
N PRO A 30 -9.56 5.82 -14.99
CA PRO A 30 -10.18 5.19 -16.15
C PRO A 30 -9.77 5.87 -17.47
N SER A 31 -9.82 5.10 -18.57
CA SER A 31 -9.48 5.54 -19.94
C SER A 31 -10.27 6.75 -20.44
N ASN A 32 -11.44 7.01 -19.85
CA ASN A 32 -12.37 8.05 -20.31
C ASN A 32 -11.97 9.46 -19.85
N GLY A 33 -10.81 9.60 -19.20
CA GLY A 33 -10.32 10.86 -18.66
C GLY A 33 -11.07 11.21 -17.38
N GLY A 34 -10.34 11.23 -16.26
CA GLY A 34 -10.90 11.62 -14.98
C GLY A 34 -10.35 10.81 -13.83
N PHE A 35 -10.61 11.29 -12.61
CA PHE A 35 -10.22 10.62 -11.38
C PHE A 35 -11.46 10.18 -10.62
N LEU A 36 -11.57 8.87 -10.35
CA LEU A 36 -12.70 8.33 -9.61
C LEU A 36 -12.48 8.50 -8.10
N VAL A 37 -12.81 9.68 -7.57
CA VAL A 37 -12.56 10.07 -6.16
C VAL A 37 -12.96 9.00 -5.15
N LYS A 38 -14.15 8.38 -5.26
CA LYS A 38 -14.60 7.34 -4.32
C LYS A 38 -13.71 6.09 -4.33
N LYS A 39 -13.29 5.64 -5.52
CA LYS A 39 -12.38 4.49 -5.66
C LYS A 39 -10.96 4.87 -5.25
N GLY A 40 -10.53 6.07 -5.64
CA GLY A 40 -9.24 6.65 -5.26
C GLY A 40 -9.07 6.77 -3.76
N ILE A 41 -10.05 7.29 -3.02
CA ILE A 41 -9.98 7.35 -1.56
C ILE A 41 -9.89 5.94 -0.97
N ARG A 42 -10.73 5.00 -1.41
CA ARG A 42 -10.74 3.65 -0.86
C ARG A 42 -9.42 2.93 -1.05
N ILE A 43 -8.86 2.95 -2.25
CA ILE A 43 -7.64 2.21 -2.59
C ILE A 43 -6.40 3.00 -2.16
N GLY A 44 -6.45 4.32 -2.24
CA GLY A 44 -5.40 5.21 -1.73
C GLY A 44 -5.20 5.05 -0.22
N SER A 45 -6.27 4.88 0.57
CA SER A 45 -6.14 4.55 1.99
C SER A 45 -5.39 3.23 2.22
N CYS A 46 -5.58 2.23 1.37
CA CYS A 46 -4.80 0.99 1.43
C CYS A 46 -3.33 1.22 1.12
N VAL A 47 -3.01 2.06 0.12
CA VAL A 47 -1.63 2.46 -0.20
C VAL A 47 -0.94 3.08 1.02
N VAL A 48 -1.60 4.04 1.65
CA VAL A 48 -1.07 4.72 2.85
C VAL A 48 -0.89 3.74 4.01
N PHE A 49 -1.87 2.87 4.25
CA PHE A 49 -1.81 1.87 5.32
C PHE A 49 -0.61 0.94 5.16
N PHE A 50 -0.44 0.35 3.97
CA PHE A 50 0.69 -0.55 3.71
C PHE A 50 2.03 0.17 3.70
N PHE A 51 2.07 1.42 3.23
CA PHE A 51 3.27 2.24 3.32
C PHE A 51 3.70 2.47 4.78
N VAL A 52 2.77 2.84 5.65
CA VAL A 52 3.06 3.02 7.09
C VAL A 52 3.52 1.71 7.72
N MET A 53 2.84 0.59 7.42
CA MET A 53 3.24 -0.74 7.88
C MET A 53 4.66 -1.11 7.44
N TRP A 54 5.04 -0.79 6.20
CA TRP A 54 6.38 -1.02 5.66
C TRP A 54 7.44 -0.18 6.38
N ILE A 55 7.18 1.12 6.57
CA ILE A 55 8.09 2.02 7.31
C ILE A 55 8.29 1.53 8.74
N ILE A 56 7.22 1.18 9.46
CA ILE A 56 7.30 0.66 10.83
C ILE A 56 8.11 -0.65 10.85
N GLY A 57 7.90 -1.52 9.87
CA GLY A 57 8.68 -2.74 9.69
C GLY A 57 10.18 -2.45 9.56
N MET A 58 10.57 -1.55 8.64
CA MET A 58 11.97 -1.19 8.42
C MET A 58 12.63 -0.53 9.63
N LEU A 59 11.88 0.24 10.43
CA LEU A 59 12.41 0.89 11.64
C LEU A 59 12.75 -0.11 12.77
N ASN A 60 12.17 -1.31 12.75
CA ASN A 60 12.29 -2.29 13.82
C ASN A 60 12.89 -3.64 13.40
N ALA A 61 13.12 -3.85 12.10
CA ALA A 61 13.73 -5.05 11.53
C ALA A 61 15.26 -4.98 11.59
#